data_AF-A0A433SP20-F1
#
_entry.id   AF-A0A433SP20-F1
#
_cell.length_a   1.000
_cell.length_b   1.000
_cell.length_c   1.000
_cell.angle_alpha   90.00
_cell.angle_beta   90.00
_cell.angle_gamma   90.00
#
_symmetry.space_group_name_H-M   'P 1'
#
loop_
_entity.id
_entity.type
_entity.pdbx_description
1 polymer ?
#
loop_
_entity_poly.entity_id
_entity_poly.type
_entity_poly.pdbx_seq_one_letter_code
_entity_poly.pdbx_strand_id
1 'polypeptide(L)'
;FLDDSTKVTNEVLHPTITINFRYNIQLIRNLSTQELSVVIYNQNNLSQPNEIQILDLLLNLLLQIDLVMGQNNTSLDHVEGHTENLQEQNASTENDFQFLIGRLEDLPNSARRLFSLGKQYLTTGSKDGGAGEDNFCSLFKVYHPPQTAREHSPDEQGSSVQGVNSGMLDTPLRKSAPLHHFQTFVQWKAAQDLNNFYSLCLPKRQNIYLQPINAFPEFVHSFSLKSQSLELGLFETVQAFLQVFFCGLEVLTLPPVTIDDTKEEVRTRVHPVTENQQLCVNDLYPFLQRLLPLNGLCIMGISWTDIYPEGHNFTLGEASVQHRAASVSFGRFEFKDFNASTYKDIEQIDGAVLWKLLKSSSHELCHLLGLQHCTFFQCAMNESASVGEAMDQPLFLCPVCLRKLQKACGFDVLERYLLLQKFLTGVADQMPDEIKFQECLKWLDKCISYLNS
;
A
#
# COMPACT_ATOMS: atom_id res chain seq x y z
N PHE A 1 -43.71 -11.38 59.97
CA PHE A 1 -44.50 -12.01 58.89
C PHE A 1 -44.97 -10.88 57.97
N LEU A 2 -44.05 -10.05 57.49
CA LEU A 2 -43.34 -10.10 56.18
C LEU A 2 -44.31 -9.77 55.04
N ASP A 3 -44.75 -8.51 54.88
CA ASP A 3 -44.13 -7.25 54.36
C ASP A 3 -44.23 -7.04 52.84
N ASP A 4 -45.06 -6.05 52.52
CA ASP A 4 -44.95 -4.98 51.50
C ASP A 4 -44.47 -5.28 50.08
N SER A 5 -45.47 -5.40 49.21
CA SER A 5 -45.40 -5.06 47.79
C SER A 5 -45.40 -3.53 47.60
N THR A 6 -44.23 -2.92 47.46
CA THR A 6 -44.11 -1.55 46.92
C THR A 6 -42.84 -1.35 46.11
N LYS A 7 -43.04 -0.65 44.99
CA LYS A 7 -42.07 -0.06 44.05
C LYS A 7 -40.73 0.33 44.69
N VAL A 8 -39.62 -0.06 44.04
CA VAL A 8 -38.30 0.56 44.23
C VAL A 8 -37.75 0.94 42.86
N THR A 9 -37.68 2.25 42.63
CA THR A 9 -36.75 2.91 41.72
C THR A 9 -35.32 2.58 42.13
N ASN A 10 -34.46 2.14 41.22
CA ASN A 10 -33.02 2.15 41.47
C ASN A 10 -32.28 2.62 40.21
N GLU A 11 -31.78 3.85 40.31
CA GLU A 11 -30.58 4.31 39.63
C GLU A 11 -29.48 3.26 39.78
N VAL A 12 -28.93 2.79 38.66
CA VAL A 12 -27.70 1.98 38.70
C VAL A 12 -26.54 2.93 38.48
N LEU A 13 -25.90 3.29 39.59
CA LEU A 13 -24.54 3.82 39.66
C LEU A 13 -23.59 2.92 38.84
N HIS A 14 -22.95 3.48 37.82
CA HIS A 14 -21.82 2.84 37.17
C HIS A 14 -20.61 2.83 38.13
N PRO A 15 -20.04 1.67 38.49
CA PRO A 15 -18.81 1.63 39.26
C PRO A 15 -17.64 1.96 38.33
N THR A 16 -16.96 3.08 38.60
CA THR A 16 -15.68 3.43 37.98
C THR A 16 -14.63 2.43 38.45
N ILE A 17 -14.31 1.43 37.63
CA ILE A 17 -13.22 0.49 37.92
C ILE A 17 -11.90 1.16 37.54
N THR A 18 -11.11 1.55 38.54
CA THR A 18 -9.73 2.00 38.36
C THR A 18 -8.82 0.78 38.17
N ILE A 19 -8.44 0.48 36.92
CA ILE A 19 -7.48 -0.59 36.61
C ILE A 19 -6.06 -0.02 36.68
N ASN A 20 -5.21 -0.59 37.53
CA ASN A 20 -3.83 -0.16 37.72
C ASN A 20 -2.93 -0.82 36.64
N PHE A 21 -2.58 -0.05 35.59
CA PHE A 21 -2.03 -0.55 34.32
C PHE A 21 -0.58 -1.06 34.34
N ARG A 22 0.21 -0.78 35.39
CA ARG A 22 1.64 -1.13 35.39
C ARG A 22 1.94 -2.63 35.52
N TYR A 23 1.01 -3.44 36.03
CA TYR A 23 1.27 -4.86 36.27
C TYR A 23 0.89 -5.79 35.10
N ASN A 24 0.01 -5.35 34.18
CA ASN A 24 -0.58 -6.23 33.16
C ASN A 24 0.21 -6.31 31.83
N ILE A 25 1.02 -5.31 31.47
CA ILE A 25 1.81 -5.34 30.22
C ILE A 25 2.90 -6.42 30.29
N GLN A 26 3.42 -6.72 31.47
CA GLN A 26 4.45 -7.74 31.66
C GLN A 26 3.86 -9.16 31.64
N LEU A 27 2.59 -9.32 32.01
CA LEU A 27 1.89 -10.61 31.95
C LEU A 27 1.57 -11.01 30.49
N ILE A 28 1.17 -10.05 29.65
CA ILE A 28 0.75 -10.30 28.25
C ILE A 28 1.92 -10.68 27.35
N ARG A 29 3.15 -10.24 27.66
CA ARG A 29 4.34 -10.52 26.84
C ARG A 29 4.81 -11.98 26.87
N ASN A 30 4.38 -12.76 27.86
CA ASN A 30 4.93 -14.10 28.11
C ASN A 30 3.92 -15.25 28.00
N LEU A 31 2.68 -14.98 27.61
CA LEU A 31 1.65 -16.02 27.52
C LEU A 31 1.55 -16.58 26.10
N SER A 32 1.45 -17.90 26.01
CA SER A 32 1.12 -18.58 24.75
C SER A 32 -0.35 -18.33 24.38
N THR A 33 -0.68 -18.48 23.09
CA THR A 33 -2.03 -18.22 22.54
C THR A 33 -3.16 -18.99 23.24
N GLN A 34 -2.87 -20.13 23.89
CA GLN A 34 -3.86 -20.87 24.68
C GLN A 34 -4.17 -20.23 26.03
N GLU A 35 -3.21 -19.57 26.69
CA GLU A 35 -3.36 -19.06 28.05
C GLU A 35 -4.14 -17.73 28.11
N LEU A 36 -4.12 -16.94 27.03
CA LEU A 36 -4.88 -15.68 26.92
C LEU A 36 -6.41 -15.90 26.88
N SER A 37 -6.85 -17.04 26.36
CA SER A 37 -8.28 -17.39 26.29
C SER A 37 -8.92 -17.54 27.68
N VAL A 38 -8.14 -17.98 28.68
CA VAL A 38 -8.62 -18.24 30.04
C VAL A 38 -8.73 -16.94 30.85
N VAL A 39 -7.86 -15.96 30.61
CA VAL A 39 -7.85 -14.69 31.37
C VAL A 39 -9.06 -13.83 31.02
N ILE A 40 -9.47 -13.81 29.76
CA ILE A 40 -10.65 -13.05 29.31
C ILE A 40 -11.96 -13.70 29.77
N TYR A 41 -11.99 -15.04 29.85
CA TYR A 41 -13.19 -15.78 30.25
C TYR A 41 -13.47 -15.69 31.77
N ASN A 42 -12.42 -15.56 32.60
CA ASN A 42 -12.58 -15.61 34.06
C ASN A 42 -12.92 -14.28 34.74
N GLN A 43 -12.80 -13.14 34.06
CA GLN A 43 -13.06 -11.83 34.68
C GLN A 43 -14.48 -11.30 34.49
N ASN A 44 -15.23 -11.83 33.52
CA ASN A 44 -16.56 -11.33 33.18
C ASN A 44 -17.59 -12.45 33.32
N ASN A 45 -18.08 -12.71 34.54
CA ASN A 45 -19.32 -13.46 34.79
C ASN A 45 -20.53 -12.70 34.18
N LEU A 46 -20.54 -12.57 32.85
CA LEU A 46 -21.50 -11.85 32.05
C LEU A 46 -21.86 -12.76 30.88
N SER A 47 -23.15 -13.04 30.75
CA SER A 47 -23.78 -13.54 29.54
C SER A 47 -23.38 -12.67 28.34
N GLN A 48 -23.14 -13.32 27.19
CA GLN A 48 -22.47 -12.79 26.00
C GLN A 48 -22.67 -11.27 25.74
N PRO A 49 -21.59 -10.48 25.67
CA PRO A 49 -21.70 -9.06 25.30
C PRO A 49 -22.07 -8.92 23.82
N ASN A 50 -23.03 -8.05 23.50
CA ASN A 50 -23.40 -7.73 22.12
C ASN A 50 -22.23 -7.04 21.40
N GLU A 51 -22.04 -7.33 20.10
CA GLU A 51 -20.92 -6.86 19.26
C GLU A 51 -20.64 -5.35 19.37
N ILE A 52 -21.69 -4.54 19.53
CA ILE A 52 -21.60 -3.08 19.64
C ILE A 52 -20.84 -2.64 20.92
N GLN A 53 -21.04 -3.32 22.05
CA GLN A 53 -20.37 -2.96 23.31
C GLN A 53 -18.88 -3.31 23.27
N ILE A 54 -18.51 -4.36 22.55
CA ILE A 54 -17.13 -4.77 22.34
C ILE A 54 -16.42 -3.76 21.41
N LEU A 55 -17.08 -3.33 20.34
CA LEU A 55 -16.58 -2.31 19.42
C LEU A 55 -16.33 -0.96 20.11
N ASP A 56 -17.26 -0.49 20.95
CA ASP A 56 -17.09 0.78 21.70
C ASP A 56 -15.96 0.70 22.75
N LEU A 57 -15.81 -0.43 23.44
CA LEU A 57 -14.71 -0.67 24.37
C LEU A 57 -13.35 -0.71 23.65
N LEU A 58 -13.29 -1.26 22.44
CA LEU A 58 -12.08 -1.38 21.64
C LEU A 58 -11.68 -0.10 20.92
N LEU A 59 -12.65 0.70 20.46
CA LEU A 59 -12.38 2.02 19.87
C LEU A 59 -11.80 2.98 20.93
N ASN A 60 -12.32 2.91 22.16
CA ASN A 60 -11.75 3.63 23.29
C ASN A 60 -10.34 3.15 23.65
N LEU A 61 -10.06 1.85 23.50
CA LEU A 61 -8.71 1.29 23.72
C LEU A 61 -7.72 1.76 22.66
N LEU A 62 -8.12 1.80 21.38
CA LEU A 62 -7.30 2.29 20.26
C LEU A 62 -6.96 3.78 20.41
N LEU A 63 -7.96 4.61 20.73
CA LEU A 63 -7.76 6.04 20.96
C LEU A 63 -6.83 6.32 22.15
N GLN A 64 -6.88 5.48 23.19
CA GLN A 64 -5.99 5.62 24.35
C GLN A 64 -4.57 5.09 24.09
N ILE A 65 -4.38 4.11 23.20
CA ILE A 65 -3.05 3.67 22.78
C ILE A 65 -2.36 4.76 21.95
N ASP A 66 -3.06 5.44 21.05
CA ASP A 66 -2.50 6.57 20.29
C ASP A 66 -2.11 7.74 21.22
N LEU A 67 -2.89 8.00 22.27
CA LEU A 67 -2.56 9.02 23.29
C LEU A 67 -1.35 8.63 24.17
N VAL A 68 -1.23 7.36 24.59
CA VAL A 68 -0.11 6.89 25.42
C VAL A 68 1.19 6.80 24.62
N MET A 69 1.12 6.47 23.33
CA MET A 69 2.27 6.46 22.43
C MET A 69 2.69 7.87 22.00
N GLY A 70 1.76 8.83 21.96
CA GLY A 70 2.04 10.25 21.74
C GLY A 70 2.65 10.99 22.94
N GLN A 71 2.37 10.56 24.18
CA GLN A 71 2.83 11.27 25.39
C GLN A 71 4.19 10.79 25.95
N ASN A 72 4.69 9.63 25.54
CA ASN A 72 5.92 9.05 26.08
C ASN A 72 7.25 9.69 25.60
N ASN A 73 7.21 10.80 24.85
CA ASN A 73 8.41 11.52 24.40
C ASN A 73 8.39 13.02 24.71
N THR A 74 7.87 13.41 25.87
CA THR A 74 8.05 14.79 26.39
C THR A 74 8.96 14.80 27.62
N SER A 75 10.26 14.72 27.37
CA SER A 75 11.29 15.30 28.25
C SER A 75 12.48 15.72 27.39
N LEU A 76 12.39 16.92 26.82
CA LEU A 76 13.52 17.65 26.26
C LEU A 76 14.36 18.15 27.45
N ASP A 77 15.28 17.32 27.93
CA ASP A 77 16.40 17.83 28.71
C ASP A 77 17.47 18.33 27.75
N HIS A 78 17.66 19.65 27.77
CA HIS A 78 18.82 20.32 27.21
C HIS A 78 20.10 19.71 27.77
N VAL A 79 20.92 19.07 26.92
CA VAL A 79 22.33 18.82 27.22
C VAL A 79 23.16 19.21 26.01
N GLU A 80 23.99 20.22 26.22
CA GLU A 80 25.03 20.69 25.32
C GLU A 80 26.08 19.60 25.06
N GLY A 81 26.55 19.61 23.81
CA GLY A 81 27.75 18.96 23.24
C GLY A 81 28.40 17.80 23.98
N HIS A 82 28.38 16.60 23.37
CA HIS A 82 29.52 15.68 23.40
C HIS A 82 29.56 14.77 22.18
N THR A 83 30.78 14.49 21.74
CA THR A 83 31.21 13.51 20.72
C THR A 83 30.48 12.17 20.84
N GLU A 84 29.59 11.87 19.90
CA GLU A 84 28.90 10.58 19.82
C GLU A 84 29.87 9.45 19.47
N ASN A 85 29.79 8.36 20.23
CA ASN A 85 30.64 7.19 20.15
C ASN A 85 30.21 6.31 18.97
N LEU A 86 31.13 5.92 18.08
CA LEU A 86 30.82 5.13 16.86
C LEU A 86 30.06 3.81 17.13
N GLN A 87 30.18 3.25 18.33
CA GLN A 87 29.44 2.05 18.76
C GLN A 87 27.95 2.31 18.99
N GLU A 88 27.58 3.48 19.53
CA GLU A 88 26.17 3.86 19.77
C GLU A 88 25.46 4.19 18.46
N GLN A 89 26.14 4.84 17.51
CA GLN A 89 25.62 5.08 16.17
C GLN A 89 25.36 3.78 15.39
N ASN A 90 26.25 2.79 15.51
CA ASN A 90 26.07 1.48 14.90
C ASN A 90 24.89 0.69 15.51
N ALA A 91 24.72 0.73 16.84
CA ALA A 91 23.60 0.09 17.52
C ALA A 91 22.24 0.75 17.19
N SER A 92 22.21 2.08 17.10
CA SER A 92 21.03 2.85 16.69
C SER A 92 20.60 2.53 15.25
N THR A 93 21.57 2.45 14.33
CA THR A 93 21.31 2.12 12.92
C THR A 93 20.79 0.69 12.75
N GLU A 94 21.28 -0.26 13.54
CA GLU A 94 20.80 -1.64 13.50
C GLU A 94 19.36 -1.76 14.04
N ASN A 95 19.02 -1.05 15.11
CA ASN A 95 17.65 -1.00 15.63
C ASN A 95 16.68 -0.36 14.62
N ASP A 96 17.08 0.78 14.02
CA ASP A 96 16.30 1.44 12.96
C ASP A 96 16.12 0.52 11.74
N PHE A 97 17.16 -0.24 11.38
CA PHE A 97 17.08 -1.21 10.28
C PHE A 97 16.10 -2.34 10.58
N GLN A 98 16.18 -2.92 11.77
CA GLN A 98 15.23 -3.94 12.21
C GLN A 98 13.81 -3.40 12.28
N PHE A 99 13.62 -2.12 12.62
CA PHE A 99 12.30 -1.49 12.58
C PHE A 99 11.80 -1.32 11.13
N LEU A 100 12.70 -0.99 10.20
CA LEU A 100 12.38 -0.77 8.78
C LEU A 100 12.01 -2.07 8.04
N ILE A 101 12.79 -3.13 8.22
CA ILE A 101 12.76 -4.37 7.41
C ILE A 101 12.44 -5.63 8.23
N GLY A 102 12.52 -5.57 9.56
CA GLY A 102 12.39 -6.73 10.45
C GLY A 102 13.67 -7.56 10.52
N ARG A 103 13.65 -8.60 11.37
CA ARG A 103 14.73 -9.57 11.47
C ARG A 103 14.79 -10.43 10.20
N LEU A 104 16.00 -10.64 9.70
CA LEU A 104 16.28 -11.35 8.44
C LEU A 104 16.71 -12.81 8.65
N GLU A 105 16.99 -13.22 9.89
CA GLU A 105 17.61 -14.50 10.24
C GLU A 105 16.86 -15.71 9.67
N ASP A 106 15.53 -15.65 9.64
CA ASP A 106 14.65 -16.72 9.16
C ASP A 106 14.48 -16.77 7.62
N LEU A 107 15.04 -15.82 6.88
CA LEU A 107 14.89 -15.74 5.42
C LEU A 107 16.00 -16.51 4.69
N PRO A 108 15.75 -16.98 3.46
CA PRO A 108 16.80 -17.48 2.57
C PRO A 108 17.92 -16.45 2.36
N ASN A 109 19.16 -16.90 2.20
CA ASN A 109 20.33 -16.02 2.08
C ASN A 109 20.17 -14.95 0.98
N SER A 110 19.63 -15.32 -0.19
CA SER A 110 19.36 -14.41 -1.31
C SER A 110 18.38 -13.29 -0.93
N ALA A 111 17.29 -13.64 -0.24
CA ALA A 111 16.31 -12.69 0.27
C ALA A 111 16.90 -11.79 1.37
N ARG A 112 17.73 -12.33 2.28
CA ARG A 112 18.43 -11.50 3.28
C ARG A 112 19.29 -10.44 2.64
N ARG A 113 20.03 -10.81 1.60
CA ARG A 113 20.92 -9.91 0.87
C ARG A 113 20.14 -8.75 0.23
N LEU A 114 19.05 -9.05 -0.47
CA LEU A 114 18.19 -8.01 -1.05
C LEU A 114 17.57 -7.09 0.01
N PHE A 115 16.99 -7.66 1.07
CA PHE A 115 16.34 -6.85 2.11
C PHE A 115 17.34 -6.07 2.97
N SER A 116 18.60 -6.50 3.04
CA SER A 116 19.68 -5.73 3.67
C SER A 116 19.95 -4.39 2.99
N LEU A 117 19.53 -4.20 1.73
CA LEU A 117 19.55 -2.89 1.08
C LEU A 117 18.65 -1.86 1.76
N GLY A 118 17.70 -2.27 2.61
CA GLY A 118 17.01 -1.32 3.47
C GLY A 118 17.96 -0.50 4.34
N LYS A 119 19.16 -1.03 4.68
CA LYS A 119 20.21 -0.27 5.37
C LYS A 119 20.65 0.95 4.58
N GLN A 120 20.61 0.89 3.24
CA GLN A 120 20.95 2.01 2.37
C GLN A 120 20.13 3.24 2.70
N TYR A 121 18.82 3.12 2.94
CA TYR A 121 17.96 4.24 3.32
C TYR A 121 18.45 4.95 4.59
N LEU A 122 18.97 4.18 5.55
CA LEU A 122 19.49 4.72 6.81
C LEU A 122 20.90 5.31 6.67
N THR A 123 21.68 4.83 5.69
CA THR A 123 23.08 5.20 5.53
C THR A 123 23.33 6.21 4.40
N THR A 124 22.35 6.56 3.56
CA THR A 124 22.50 7.47 2.42
C THR A 124 22.81 8.94 2.76
N GLY A 125 23.16 9.24 4.02
CA GLY A 125 23.87 10.47 4.41
C GLY A 125 25.40 10.32 4.53
N SER A 126 25.96 9.14 4.27
CA SER A 126 27.40 8.88 4.33
C SER A 126 27.88 8.22 3.03
N LYS A 127 28.54 9.03 2.21
CA LYS A 127 29.26 8.69 0.97
C LYS A 127 28.36 8.34 -0.22
N ASP A 128 28.38 9.24 -1.19
CA ASP A 128 28.47 8.83 -2.59
C ASP A 128 29.65 7.87 -2.72
N GLY A 129 29.39 6.58 -2.53
CA GLY A 129 30.29 5.52 -2.96
C GLY A 129 30.49 5.73 -4.45
N GLY A 130 31.75 5.92 -4.85
CA GLY A 130 32.15 6.42 -6.16
C GLY A 130 31.30 5.90 -7.31
N ALA A 131 30.99 6.82 -8.22
CA ALA A 131 30.34 6.59 -9.50
C ALA A 131 31.03 5.46 -10.29
N GLY A 132 30.63 4.22 -10.02
CA GLY A 132 30.64 3.13 -10.96
C GLY A 132 29.17 2.85 -11.28
N GLU A 133 28.78 3.00 -12.54
CA GLU A 133 27.41 2.88 -13.05
C GLU A 133 26.77 1.48 -12.86
N ASP A 134 27.46 0.54 -12.19
CA ASP A 134 27.08 -0.87 -12.07
C ASP A 134 26.85 -1.38 -10.64
N ASN A 135 26.79 -0.51 -9.62
CA ASN A 135 26.50 -0.97 -8.25
C ASN A 135 25.00 -1.29 -8.10
N PHE A 136 24.64 -2.50 -7.65
CA PHE A 136 23.26 -2.94 -7.37
C PHE A 136 22.49 -1.96 -6.46
N CYS A 137 23.18 -1.29 -5.54
CA CYS A 137 22.61 -0.24 -4.67
C CYS A 137 22.03 0.95 -5.46
N SER A 138 22.47 1.20 -6.69
CA SER A 138 21.93 2.26 -7.56
C SER A 138 20.52 1.95 -8.10
N LEU A 139 20.07 0.68 -8.02
CA LEU A 139 18.74 0.27 -8.46
C LEU A 139 17.61 0.78 -7.56
N PHE A 140 17.94 1.11 -6.31
CA PHE A 140 16.98 1.59 -5.32
C PHE A 140 17.37 2.99 -4.90
N LYS A 141 16.99 3.97 -5.73
CA LYS A 141 17.16 5.39 -5.42
C LYS A 141 16.24 5.80 -4.29
N VAL A 142 16.72 6.62 -3.37
CA VAL A 142 15.90 7.23 -2.31
C VAL A 142 14.85 8.11 -2.98
N TYR A 143 13.61 8.07 -2.47
CA TYR A 143 12.54 8.91 -3.00
C TYR A 143 12.66 10.33 -2.44
N HIS A 144 12.56 11.31 -3.33
CA HIS A 144 12.53 12.72 -2.98
C HIS A 144 11.13 13.23 -3.34
N PRO A 145 10.24 13.46 -2.36
CA PRO A 145 8.91 13.98 -2.66
C PRO A 145 9.01 15.36 -3.31
N PRO A 146 8.15 15.69 -4.29
CA PRO A 146 8.10 17.02 -4.88
C PRO A 146 7.84 18.09 -3.81
N GLN A 147 8.56 19.22 -3.88
CA GLN A 147 8.61 20.27 -2.84
C GLN A 147 7.30 21.06 -2.63
N THR A 148 6.16 20.67 -3.20
CA THR A 148 4.93 21.47 -3.21
C THR A 148 3.96 21.21 -2.05
N ALA A 149 4.42 20.65 -0.93
CA ALA A 149 3.58 20.38 0.24
C ALA A 149 4.14 21.00 1.52
N ARG A 150 4.54 22.27 1.49
CA ARG A 150 4.63 23.12 2.68
C ARG A 150 4.17 24.54 2.37
N GLU A 151 3.26 25.02 3.21
CA GLU A 151 2.88 26.42 3.46
C GLU A 151 1.84 27.05 2.52
N HIS A 152 0.57 26.96 2.93
CA HIS A 152 -0.38 28.07 2.81
C HIS A 152 -0.81 28.52 4.21
N SER A 153 -0.26 29.65 4.63
CA SER A 153 -0.83 30.58 5.61
C SER A 153 -0.34 31.98 5.22
N PRO A 154 -1.17 33.03 5.32
CA PRO A 154 -0.94 34.29 4.61
C PRO A 154 -0.06 35.28 5.40
N ASP A 155 0.43 36.27 4.66
CA ASP A 155 1.13 37.49 5.08
C ASP A 155 2.62 37.34 5.42
N GLU A 156 3.47 37.78 4.47
CA GLU A 156 4.33 38.95 4.69
C GLU A 156 4.98 39.42 3.37
N GLN A 157 4.78 40.70 3.07
CA GLN A 157 5.46 41.42 2.00
C GLN A 157 6.92 41.67 2.40
N GLY A 158 7.89 41.45 1.50
CA GLY A 158 9.17 42.15 1.62
C GLY A 158 10.42 41.50 1.04
N SER A 159 10.86 42.08 -0.07
CA SER A 159 12.27 42.30 -0.44
C SER A 159 13.12 41.16 -1.00
N SER A 160 13.58 41.43 -2.22
CA SER A 160 14.71 40.87 -2.93
C SER A 160 16.04 40.99 -2.17
N VAL A 161 16.82 39.92 -2.07
CA VAL A 161 18.28 40.00 -1.93
C VAL A 161 18.95 38.85 -2.70
N GLN A 162 19.75 39.22 -3.70
CA GLN A 162 20.79 38.39 -4.31
C GLN A 162 21.93 38.15 -3.30
N GLY A 163 22.48 36.94 -3.27
CA GLY A 163 23.69 36.66 -2.51
C GLY A 163 24.09 35.20 -2.52
N VAL A 164 24.78 34.78 -3.58
CA VAL A 164 25.59 33.55 -3.57
C VAL A 164 26.73 33.77 -2.58
N ASN A 165 26.75 33.02 -1.47
CA ASN A 165 27.96 32.84 -0.69
C ASN A 165 28.10 31.40 -0.19
N SER A 166 29.30 30.90 -0.48
CA SER A 166 29.87 29.61 -0.14
C SER A 166 29.94 29.36 1.37
N GLY A 167 29.76 28.11 1.79
CA GLY A 167 30.23 27.61 3.09
C GLY A 167 29.16 27.07 4.03
N MET A 168 28.78 25.80 3.83
CA MET A 168 28.53 24.80 4.89
C MET A 168 28.36 23.42 4.23
N LEU A 169 29.46 22.93 3.62
CA LEU A 169 29.69 21.49 3.49
C LEU A 169 30.09 21.01 4.89
N ASP A 170 29.16 20.39 5.61
CA ASP A 170 29.35 19.48 6.76
C ASP A 170 28.11 19.52 7.66
N THR A 171 26.93 19.37 7.05
CA THR A 171 25.72 19.05 7.80
C THR A 171 25.15 17.79 7.17
N PRO A 172 25.21 16.62 7.84
CA PRO A 172 24.55 15.43 7.32
C PRO A 172 23.08 15.76 7.16
N LEU A 173 22.52 15.48 5.97
CA LEU A 173 21.09 15.58 5.73
C LEU A 173 20.37 14.70 6.77
N ARG A 174 19.86 15.35 7.81
CA ARG A 174 18.96 14.74 8.78
C ARG A 174 17.76 14.21 8.00
N LYS A 175 17.38 12.96 8.31
CA LYS A 175 16.11 12.31 7.95
C LYS A 175 15.04 13.36 7.64
N SER A 176 14.50 13.40 6.42
CA SER A 176 13.43 14.36 6.07
C SER A 176 12.18 14.18 6.95
N ALA A 177 11.96 12.99 7.51
CA ALA A 177 11.08 12.74 8.64
C ALA A 177 11.51 11.48 9.44
N PRO A 178 11.22 11.40 10.75
CA PRO A 178 11.47 10.20 11.53
C PRO A 178 10.57 9.03 11.10
N LEU A 179 11.08 7.80 11.22
CA LEU A 179 10.48 6.55 10.68
C LEU A 179 9.00 6.36 11.03
N HIS A 180 8.52 6.88 12.16
CA HIS A 180 7.12 6.77 12.57
C HIS A 180 6.13 7.49 11.64
N HIS A 181 6.59 8.42 10.79
CA HIS A 181 5.74 9.09 9.80
C HIS A 181 5.45 8.22 8.57
N PHE A 182 6.16 7.10 8.40
CA PHE A 182 6.07 6.25 7.21
C PHE A 182 5.85 4.81 7.60
N GLN A 183 5.12 4.05 6.79
CA GLN A 183 4.81 2.67 7.11
C GLN A 183 6.02 1.75 6.95
N THR A 184 6.66 1.31 8.03
CA THR A 184 7.71 0.29 8.00
C THR A 184 7.16 -1.12 7.81
N PHE A 185 8.04 -2.11 7.57
CA PHE A 185 7.61 -3.52 7.59
C PHE A 185 7.06 -3.93 8.96
N VAL A 186 7.69 -3.51 10.05
CA VAL A 186 7.28 -3.90 11.41
C VAL A 186 5.90 -3.33 11.76
N GLN A 187 5.63 -2.07 11.42
CA GLN A 187 4.31 -1.46 11.62
C GLN A 187 3.24 -2.15 10.77
N TRP A 188 3.53 -2.39 9.48
CA TRP A 188 2.62 -3.13 8.61
C TRP A 188 2.33 -4.53 9.16
N LYS A 189 3.37 -5.28 9.58
CA LYS A 189 3.22 -6.63 10.12
C LYS A 189 2.38 -6.63 11.39
N ALA A 190 2.60 -5.68 12.30
CA ALA A 190 1.79 -5.56 13.52
C ALA A 190 0.31 -5.32 13.20
N ALA A 191 0.00 -4.44 12.24
CA ALA A 191 -1.38 -4.22 11.80
C ALA A 191 -2.00 -5.49 11.17
N GLN A 192 -1.24 -6.23 10.35
CA GLN A 192 -1.71 -7.48 9.76
C GLN A 192 -1.92 -8.59 10.79
N ASP A 193 -1.01 -8.74 11.76
CA ASP A 193 -1.14 -9.75 12.81
C ASP A 193 -2.37 -9.48 13.69
N LEU A 194 -2.66 -8.21 14.00
CA LEU A 194 -3.89 -7.81 14.69
C LEU A 194 -5.13 -8.14 13.86
N ASN A 195 -5.16 -7.79 12.58
CA ASN A 195 -6.27 -8.11 11.67
C ASN A 195 -6.49 -9.63 11.53
N ASN A 196 -5.40 -10.41 11.54
CA ASN A 196 -5.44 -11.87 11.44
C ASN A 196 -5.84 -12.55 12.74
N PHE A 197 -5.57 -11.95 13.90
CA PHE A 197 -6.03 -12.46 15.20
C PHE A 197 -7.56 -12.57 15.25
N TYR A 198 -8.27 -11.61 14.66
CA TYR A 198 -9.73 -11.64 14.55
C TYR A 198 -10.26 -12.75 13.61
N SER A 199 -9.41 -13.33 12.76
CA SER A 199 -9.79 -14.35 11.76
C SER A 199 -9.30 -15.77 12.09
N LEU A 200 -8.87 -16.03 13.32
CA LEU A 200 -8.43 -17.37 13.79
C LEU A 200 -9.49 -18.48 13.63
N CYS A 201 -10.75 -18.12 13.45
CA CYS A 201 -11.86 -19.07 13.23
C CYS A 201 -12.44 -19.03 11.80
N LEU A 202 -11.84 -18.25 10.88
CA LEU A 202 -12.34 -18.09 9.51
C LEU A 202 -11.43 -18.82 8.49
N PRO A 203 -11.98 -19.35 7.38
CA PRO A 203 -11.18 -19.89 6.29
C PRO A 203 -10.21 -18.84 5.77
N LYS A 204 -8.95 -19.24 5.53
CA LYS A 204 -7.92 -18.36 4.97
C LYS A 204 -8.37 -17.93 3.56
N ARG A 205 -8.60 -16.63 3.39
CA ARG A 205 -8.88 -16.02 2.08
C ARG A 205 -7.59 -15.93 1.28
N GLN A 206 -7.59 -16.44 0.05
CA GLN A 206 -6.37 -16.54 -0.78
C GLN A 206 -6.55 -15.99 -2.19
N ASN A 207 -7.77 -15.55 -2.55
CA ASN A 207 -8.12 -15.27 -3.94
C ASN A 207 -8.32 -13.78 -4.16
N ILE A 208 -7.67 -13.22 -5.16
CA ILE A 208 -7.91 -11.88 -5.69
C ILE A 208 -8.87 -12.03 -6.87
N TYR A 209 -9.97 -11.29 -6.84
CA TYR A 209 -10.94 -11.30 -7.94
C TYR A 209 -10.82 -10.04 -8.79
N LEU A 210 -10.82 -10.21 -10.11
CA LEU A 210 -10.95 -9.12 -11.08
C LEU A 210 -12.38 -9.11 -11.59
N GLN A 211 -13.02 -7.94 -11.59
CA GLN A 211 -14.39 -7.75 -12.02
C GLN A 211 -14.43 -6.73 -13.15
N PRO A 212 -14.57 -7.17 -14.42
CA PRO A 212 -14.86 -6.25 -15.51
C PRO A 212 -16.21 -5.56 -15.26
N ILE A 213 -16.23 -4.22 -15.33
CA ILE A 213 -17.39 -3.37 -15.08
C ILE A 213 -17.80 -2.67 -16.37
N ASN A 214 -19.09 -2.80 -16.70
CA ASN A 214 -19.75 -2.33 -17.91
C ASN A 214 -19.19 -2.96 -19.19
N ALA A 215 -19.77 -2.57 -20.33
CA ALA A 215 -19.28 -2.98 -21.64
C ALA A 215 -17.96 -2.27 -21.98
N PHE A 216 -17.10 -2.98 -22.72
CA PHE A 216 -15.85 -2.45 -23.23
C PHE A 216 -15.96 -2.20 -24.74
N PRO A 217 -15.21 -1.23 -25.29
CA PRO A 217 -15.12 -1.04 -26.74
C PRO A 217 -14.62 -2.30 -27.47
N GLU A 218 -15.04 -2.49 -28.72
CA GLU A 218 -14.68 -3.67 -29.53
C GLU A 218 -13.16 -3.87 -29.69
N PHE A 219 -12.38 -2.78 -29.76
CA PHE A 219 -10.93 -2.87 -29.85
C PHE A 219 -10.27 -3.45 -28.60
N VAL A 220 -10.93 -3.35 -27.42
CA VAL A 220 -10.45 -3.96 -26.17
C VAL A 220 -10.58 -5.48 -26.26
N HIS A 221 -11.68 -5.97 -26.83
CA HIS A 221 -11.91 -7.40 -27.05
C HIS A 221 -11.06 -7.95 -28.21
N SER A 222 -10.68 -7.10 -29.15
CA SER A 222 -9.84 -7.46 -30.31
C SER A 222 -8.35 -7.48 -29.97
N PHE A 223 -7.93 -6.94 -28.82
CA PHE A 223 -6.55 -6.99 -28.36
C PHE A 223 -6.14 -8.43 -28.05
N SER A 224 -4.95 -8.82 -28.49
CA SER A 224 -4.35 -10.08 -28.10
C SER A 224 -2.83 -10.05 -28.02
N LEU A 225 -2.28 -10.84 -27.09
CA LEU A 225 -0.86 -11.17 -26.99
C LEU A 225 -0.66 -12.66 -27.20
N LYS A 226 0.29 -13.01 -28.08
CA LYS A 226 0.70 -14.38 -28.33
C LYS A 226 1.71 -14.81 -27.27
N SER A 227 1.40 -15.86 -26.52
CA SER A 227 2.30 -16.46 -25.53
C SER A 227 2.48 -17.93 -25.85
N GLN A 228 3.62 -18.29 -26.45
CA GLN A 228 3.97 -19.65 -26.90
C GLN A 228 2.90 -20.31 -27.79
N SER A 229 1.88 -20.93 -27.18
CA SER A 229 0.80 -21.67 -27.82
C SER A 229 -0.60 -21.13 -27.47
N LEU A 230 -0.69 -20.04 -26.72
CA LEU A 230 -1.94 -19.40 -26.31
C LEU A 230 -2.00 -17.96 -26.82
N GLU A 231 -3.22 -17.50 -27.07
CA GLU A 231 -3.52 -16.11 -27.36
C GLU A 231 -4.28 -15.55 -26.16
N LEU A 232 -3.72 -14.52 -25.53
CA LEU A 232 -4.27 -13.90 -24.33
C LEU A 232 -4.94 -12.58 -24.71
N GLY A 233 -6.21 -12.42 -24.37
CA GLY A 233 -6.88 -11.12 -24.44
C GLY A 233 -6.35 -10.17 -23.36
N LEU A 234 -6.94 -8.97 -23.28
CA LEU A 234 -6.48 -7.96 -22.34
C LEU A 234 -6.65 -8.41 -20.88
N PHE A 235 -7.82 -8.94 -20.54
CA PHE A 235 -8.12 -9.37 -19.18
C PHE A 235 -7.29 -10.59 -18.77
N GLU A 236 -7.07 -11.54 -19.68
CA GLU A 236 -6.19 -12.68 -19.45
C GLU A 236 -4.73 -12.24 -19.25
N THR A 237 -4.28 -11.24 -20.02
CA THR A 237 -2.94 -10.65 -19.87
C THR A 237 -2.77 -9.99 -18.50
N VAL A 238 -3.76 -9.18 -18.07
CA VAL A 238 -3.75 -8.53 -16.76
C VAL A 238 -3.81 -9.55 -15.63
N GLN A 239 -4.70 -10.55 -15.74
CA GLN A 239 -4.79 -11.64 -14.77
C GLN A 239 -3.46 -12.39 -14.66
N ALA A 240 -2.83 -12.75 -15.79
CA ALA A 240 -1.54 -13.45 -15.80
C ALA A 240 -0.42 -12.61 -15.17
N PHE A 241 -0.36 -11.31 -15.46
CA PHE A 241 0.58 -10.40 -14.80
C PHE A 241 0.37 -10.37 -13.28
N LEU A 242 -0.87 -10.17 -12.84
CA LEU A 242 -1.20 -10.05 -11.42
C LEU A 242 -0.98 -11.38 -10.68
N GLN A 243 -1.25 -12.52 -11.33
CA GLN A 243 -0.98 -13.86 -10.81
C GLN A 243 0.52 -14.05 -10.52
N VAL A 244 1.39 -13.49 -11.36
CA VAL A 244 2.84 -13.50 -11.16
C VAL A 244 3.27 -12.44 -10.13
N PHE A 245 2.70 -11.24 -10.20
CA PHE A 245 3.06 -10.13 -9.30
C PHE A 245 2.71 -10.45 -7.84
N PHE A 246 1.57 -11.11 -7.61
CA PHE A 246 1.08 -11.56 -6.30
C PHE A 246 1.29 -13.07 -6.10
N CYS A 247 2.41 -13.60 -6.61
CA CYS A 247 2.78 -15.02 -6.53
C CYS A 247 2.48 -15.62 -5.14
N GLY A 248 1.74 -16.73 -5.09
CA GLY A 248 1.27 -17.35 -3.84
C GLY A 248 -0.19 -17.02 -3.48
N LEU A 249 -0.81 -16.06 -4.16
CA LEU A 249 -2.26 -15.86 -4.18
C LEU A 249 -2.85 -16.35 -5.51
N GLU A 250 -4.13 -16.66 -5.54
CA GLU A 250 -4.84 -17.02 -6.77
C GLU A 250 -5.54 -15.79 -7.36
N VAL A 251 -5.35 -15.49 -8.64
CA VAL A 251 -6.01 -14.35 -9.30
C VAL A 251 -7.02 -14.87 -10.33
N LEU A 252 -8.27 -14.47 -10.18
CA LEU A 252 -9.39 -14.97 -10.98
C LEU A 252 -10.21 -13.82 -11.55
N THR A 253 -10.56 -13.89 -12.83
CA THR A 253 -11.49 -12.94 -13.46
C THR A 253 -12.93 -13.46 -13.39
N LEU A 254 -13.83 -12.63 -12.88
CA LEU A 254 -15.26 -12.88 -12.84
C LEU A 254 -15.93 -12.51 -14.18
N PRO A 255 -17.12 -13.07 -14.48
CA PRO A 255 -17.92 -12.61 -15.62
C PRO A 255 -18.18 -11.09 -15.55
N PRO A 256 -18.16 -10.37 -16.68
CA PRO A 256 -18.46 -8.95 -16.69
C PRO A 256 -19.83 -8.63 -16.09
N VAL A 257 -19.94 -7.47 -15.43
CA VAL A 257 -21.20 -6.96 -14.87
C VAL A 257 -21.51 -5.59 -15.45
N THR A 258 -22.75 -5.36 -15.86
CA THR A 258 -23.25 -4.02 -16.22
C THR A 258 -23.92 -3.42 -14.99
N ILE A 259 -23.47 -2.25 -14.55
CA ILE A 259 -24.04 -1.58 -13.37
C ILE A 259 -25.54 -1.32 -13.57
N ASP A 260 -25.96 -0.88 -14.75
CA ASP A 260 -27.36 -0.56 -15.07
C ASP A 260 -28.30 -1.78 -15.00
N ASP A 261 -27.76 -3.00 -15.15
CA ASP A 261 -28.53 -4.24 -15.01
C ASP A 261 -28.71 -4.65 -13.53
N THR A 262 -28.05 -3.94 -12.61
CA THR A 262 -28.12 -4.19 -11.17
C THR A 262 -29.07 -3.20 -10.49
N LYS A 263 -29.53 -3.52 -9.27
CA LYS A 263 -30.38 -2.60 -8.47
C LYS A 263 -29.56 -1.56 -7.71
N GLU A 264 -28.32 -1.33 -8.11
CA GLU A 264 -27.32 -0.63 -7.33
C GLU A 264 -27.20 0.82 -7.81
N GLU A 265 -27.17 1.75 -6.87
CA GLU A 265 -27.06 3.19 -7.19
C GLU A 265 -25.59 3.61 -7.19
N VAL A 266 -24.91 3.41 -8.32
CA VAL A 266 -23.58 4.01 -8.56
C VAL A 266 -23.78 5.36 -9.23
N ARG A 267 -23.39 6.45 -8.55
CA ARG A 267 -23.52 7.80 -9.12
C ARG A 267 -22.64 7.95 -10.35
N THR A 268 -23.18 8.64 -11.34
CA THR A 268 -22.47 9.00 -12.57
C THR A 268 -22.45 10.52 -12.71
N ARG A 269 -21.45 11.04 -13.42
CA ARG A 269 -21.43 12.43 -13.88
C ARG A 269 -20.88 12.51 -15.30
N VAL A 270 -21.14 13.62 -15.98
CA VAL A 270 -20.48 13.96 -17.25
C VAL A 270 -19.39 14.99 -16.94
N HIS A 271 -18.16 14.71 -17.34
CA HIS A 271 -17.06 15.63 -17.12
C HIS A 271 -17.27 16.90 -17.98
N PRO A 272 -17.19 18.11 -17.40
CA PRO A 272 -17.62 19.34 -18.09
C PRO A 272 -16.75 19.73 -19.30
N VAL A 273 -15.50 19.24 -19.35
CA VAL A 273 -14.54 19.58 -20.42
C VAL A 273 -14.47 18.51 -21.50
N THR A 274 -14.46 17.23 -21.09
CA THR A 274 -14.25 16.11 -22.02
C THR A 274 -15.57 15.51 -22.50
N GLU A 275 -16.70 15.91 -21.88
CA GLU A 275 -18.04 15.37 -22.12
C GLU A 275 -18.15 13.85 -21.92
N ASN A 276 -17.12 13.24 -21.33
CA ASN A 276 -17.10 11.81 -21.02
C ASN A 276 -17.87 11.53 -19.73
N GLN A 277 -18.57 10.39 -19.72
CA GLN A 277 -19.19 9.87 -18.51
C GLN A 277 -18.12 9.37 -17.53
N GLN A 278 -18.34 9.59 -16.24
CA GLN A 278 -17.50 9.11 -15.16
C GLN A 278 -18.33 8.44 -14.06
N LEU A 279 -17.77 7.43 -13.42
CA LEU A 279 -18.37 6.69 -12.29
C LEU A 279 -17.80 7.18 -10.96
N CYS A 280 -18.65 7.33 -9.95
CA CYS A 280 -18.19 7.65 -8.60
C CYS A 280 -17.52 6.44 -7.95
N VAL A 281 -16.23 6.54 -7.65
CA VAL A 281 -15.46 5.42 -7.11
C VAL A 281 -15.90 5.02 -5.70
N ASN A 282 -16.36 5.98 -4.89
CA ASN A 282 -16.88 5.75 -3.54
C ASN A 282 -18.08 4.79 -3.53
N ASP A 283 -18.90 4.82 -4.58
CA ASP A 283 -20.08 3.95 -4.71
C ASP A 283 -19.70 2.57 -5.29
N LEU A 284 -18.58 2.48 -6.00
CA LEU A 284 -18.07 1.22 -6.55
C LEU A 284 -17.55 0.27 -5.45
N TYR A 285 -17.04 0.78 -4.33
CA TYR A 285 -16.53 -0.10 -3.26
C TYR A 285 -17.60 -1.00 -2.62
N PRO A 286 -18.73 -0.47 -2.10
CA PRO A 286 -19.76 -1.33 -1.53
C PRO A 286 -20.39 -2.24 -2.61
N PHE A 287 -20.49 -1.77 -3.85
CA PHE A 287 -20.93 -2.59 -4.99
C PHE A 287 -20.02 -3.80 -5.20
N LEU A 288 -18.72 -3.58 -5.35
CA LEU A 288 -17.73 -4.64 -5.54
C LEU A 288 -17.64 -5.56 -4.32
N GLN A 289 -17.74 -5.03 -3.11
CA GLN A 289 -17.76 -5.84 -1.89
C GLN A 289 -18.91 -6.86 -1.88
N ARG A 290 -20.08 -6.52 -2.44
CA ARG A 290 -21.21 -7.47 -2.59
C ARG A 290 -20.93 -8.56 -3.62
N LEU A 291 -20.12 -8.28 -4.63
CA LEU A 291 -19.71 -9.25 -5.66
C LEU A 291 -18.56 -10.15 -5.20
N LEU A 292 -17.79 -9.74 -4.18
CA LEU A 292 -16.64 -10.47 -3.68
C LEU A 292 -17.05 -11.86 -3.14
N PRO A 293 -16.55 -12.96 -3.74
CA PRO A 293 -16.80 -14.31 -3.25
C PRO A 293 -16.29 -14.52 -1.81
N LEU A 294 -16.89 -15.46 -1.08
CA LEU A 294 -16.59 -15.70 0.35
C LEU A 294 -15.11 -16.04 0.64
N ASN A 295 -14.46 -16.78 -0.26
CA ASN A 295 -13.03 -17.13 -0.23
C ASN A 295 -12.12 -16.01 -0.74
N GLY A 296 -12.70 -14.93 -1.27
CA GLY A 296 -11.98 -13.79 -1.80
C GLY A 296 -11.32 -12.97 -0.72
N LEU A 297 -10.02 -12.76 -0.89
CA LEU A 297 -9.22 -11.82 -0.12
C LEU A 297 -9.70 -10.40 -0.41
N CYS A 298 -9.74 -10.04 -1.69
CA CYS A 298 -10.18 -8.76 -2.19
C CYS A 298 -10.67 -8.85 -3.64
N ILE A 299 -11.31 -7.78 -4.13
CA ILE A 299 -11.82 -7.65 -5.48
C ILE A 299 -11.37 -6.32 -6.10
N MET A 300 -11.10 -6.33 -7.40
CA MET A 300 -10.76 -5.15 -8.19
C MET A 300 -11.73 -5.00 -9.34
N GLY A 301 -12.47 -3.91 -9.35
CA GLY A 301 -13.21 -3.44 -10.51
C GLY A 301 -12.26 -2.94 -11.58
N ILE A 302 -12.47 -3.38 -12.82
CA ILE A 302 -11.74 -2.89 -13.99
C ILE A 302 -12.77 -2.26 -14.92
N SER A 303 -12.62 -0.98 -15.26
CA SER A 303 -13.57 -0.27 -16.13
C SER A 303 -12.89 0.48 -17.28
N TRP A 304 -13.59 0.56 -18.41
CA TRP A 304 -13.24 1.50 -19.47
C TRP A 304 -13.70 2.92 -19.13
N THR A 305 -14.84 3.07 -18.46
CA THR A 305 -15.37 4.36 -18.04
C THR A 305 -14.48 4.98 -16.98
N ASP A 306 -14.20 6.28 -17.10
CA ASP A 306 -13.37 6.97 -16.12
C ASP A 306 -14.02 6.96 -14.74
N ILE A 307 -13.20 6.97 -13.69
CA ILE A 307 -13.66 7.01 -12.31
C ILE A 307 -13.25 8.34 -11.66
N TYR A 308 -14.07 8.82 -10.72
CA TYR A 308 -13.77 10.02 -9.94
C TYR A 308 -14.04 9.80 -8.45
N PRO A 309 -13.19 10.34 -7.56
CA PRO A 309 -13.52 10.47 -6.15
C PRO A 309 -14.28 11.75 -5.87
N GLU A 310 -15.05 11.75 -4.79
CA GLU A 310 -15.71 12.97 -4.33
C GLU A 310 -14.70 14.10 -4.11
N GLY A 311 -14.95 15.27 -4.71
CA GLY A 311 -14.08 16.44 -4.59
C GLY A 311 -12.92 16.54 -5.60
N HIS A 312 -12.70 15.55 -6.47
CA HIS A 312 -11.68 15.62 -7.53
C HIS A 312 -12.22 15.34 -8.94
N ASN A 313 -11.40 15.63 -9.97
CA ASN A 313 -11.78 15.52 -11.39
C ASN A 313 -11.75 14.09 -11.94
N PHE A 314 -10.78 13.27 -11.53
CA PHE A 314 -10.66 11.87 -11.93
C PHE A 314 -9.58 11.17 -11.09
N THR A 315 -9.55 9.83 -11.13
CA THR A 315 -8.41 9.04 -10.65
C THR A 315 -8.17 7.83 -11.58
N LEU A 316 -6.94 7.33 -11.65
CA LEU A 316 -6.59 6.08 -12.38
C LEU A 316 -7.13 4.84 -11.66
N GLY A 317 -7.12 4.93 -10.33
CA GLY A 317 -7.43 3.84 -9.45
C GLY A 317 -7.61 4.38 -8.04
N GLU A 318 -8.38 3.66 -7.25
CA GLU A 318 -8.45 3.90 -5.82
C GLU A 318 -8.93 2.64 -5.10
N ALA A 319 -8.44 2.45 -3.87
CA ALA A 319 -8.68 1.26 -3.07
C ALA A 319 -9.29 1.59 -1.71
N SER A 320 -10.31 0.82 -1.32
CA SER A 320 -10.89 0.83 0.02
C SER A 320 -10.56 -0.47 0.75
N VAL A 321 -9.62 -0.39 1.69
CA VAL A 321 -9.23 -1.53 2.54
C VAL A 321 -10.41 -2.05 3.37
N GLN A 322 -11.27 -1.16 3.86
CA GLN A 322 -12.48 -1.50 4.60
C GLN A 322 -13.42 -2.39 3.78
N HIS A 323 -13.64 -2.03 2.51
CA HIS A 323 -14.51 -2.79 1.61
C HIS A 323 -13.79 -4.00 0.99
N ARG A 324 -12.46 -4.08 1.11
CA ARG A 324 -11.60 -5.04 0.40
C ARG A 324 -11.81 -4.95 -1.12
N ALA A 325 -12.04 -3.74 -1.59
CA ALA A 325 -12.39 -3.44 -2.97
C ALA A 325 -11.52 -2.31 -3.50
N ALA A 326 -11.00 -2.47 -4.71
CA ALA A 326 -10.40 -1.39 -5.48
C ALA A 326 -11.12 -1.24 -6.81
N SER A 327 -10.99 -0.08 -7.44
CA SER A 327 -11.42 0.11 -8.82
C SER A 327 -10.29 0.77 -9.58
N VAL A 328 -10.05 0.32 -10.81
CA VAL A 328 -9.15 0.97 -11.77
C VAL A 328 -9.91 1.27 -13.04
N SER A 329 -9.68 2.44 -13.61
CA SER A 329 -10.07 2.73 -14.99
C SER A 329 -8.83 2.81 -15.87
N PHE A 330 -8.98 2.44 -17.14
CA PHE A 330 -7.89 2.60 -18.12
C PHE A 330 -8.35 3.29 -19.40
N GLY A 331 -9.50 3.96 -19.34
CA GLY A 331 -10.04 4.81 -20.38
C GLY A 331 -9.34 6.16 -20.56
N ARG A 332 -10.17 7.20 -20.76
CA ARG A 332 -9.88 8.49 -21.38
C ARG A 332 -9.44 9.54 -20.35
N PHE A 333 -8.20 9.45 -19.90
CA PHE A 333 -7.69 10.43 -18.94
C PHE A 333 -7.54 11.85 -19.51
N GLU A 334 -7.77 12.84 -18.65
CA GLU A 334 -7.43 14.22 -18.93
C GLU A 334 -5.90 14.38 -18.92
N PHE A 335 -5.34 14.69 -20.10
CA PHE A 335 -4.07 15.41 -20.11
C PHE A 335 -4.31 16.80 -19.54
N LYS A 336 -3.39 17.32 -18.72
CA LYS A 336 -3.43 18.72 -18.24
C LYS A 336 -3.52 19.74 -19.39
N ASP A 337 -3.20 19.30 -20.62
CA ASP A 337 -3.30 20.05 -21.87
C ASP A 337 -4.42 19.50 -22.78
N PHE A 338 -5.57 19.12 -22.22
CA PHE A 338 -6.71 18.69 -23.04
C PHE A 338 -7.07 19.79 -24.05
N ASN A 339 -6.86 19.48 -25.32
CA ASN A 339 -7.20 20.33 -26.44
C ASN A 339 -8.05 19.51 -27.40
N ALA A 340 -9.33 19.88 -27.52
CA ALA A 340 -10.30 19.19 -28.36
C ALA A 340 -9.86 19.07 -29.84
N SER A 341 -8.96 19.95 -30.31
CA SER A 341 -8.45 19.90 -31.70
C SER A 341 -7.34 18.87 -31.92
N THR A 342 -6.63 18.46 -30.88
CA THR A 342 -5.51 17.50 -30.96
C THR A 342 -5.78 16.20 -30.20
N TYR A 343 -6.82 16.18 -29.38
CA TYR A 343 -7.26 15.00 -28.66
C TYR A 343 -7.65 13.90 -29.65
N LYS A 344 -6.98 12.76 -29.55
CA LYS A 344 -7.38 11.53 -30.21
C LYS A 344 -7.79 10.54 -29.16
N ASP A 345 -8.95 9.96 -29.40
CA ASP A 345 -9.47 8.93 -28.54
C ASP A 345 -8.62 7.65 -28.68
N ILE A 346 -8.65 6.80 -27.66
CA ILE A 346 -7.95 5.52 -27.73
C ILE A 346 -8.77 4.60 -28.63
N GLU A 347 -8.18 4.17 -29.75
CA GLU A 347 -8.82 3.31 -30.75
C GLU A 347 -8.25 1.88 -30.76
N GLN A 348 -7.15 1.66 -30.03
CA GLN A 348 -6.49 0.35 -29.90
C GLN A 348 -5.76 0.27 -28.56
N ILE A 349 -5.56 -0.95 -28.06
CA ILE A 349 -4.71 -1.17 -26.89
C ILE A 349 -3.26 -1.26 -27.35
N ASP A 350 -2.49 -0.23 -27.03
CA ASP A 350 -1.04 -0.18 -27.23
C ASP A 350 -0.27 -0.49 -25.93
N GLY A 351 1.06 -0.45 -26.01
CA GLY A 351 1.93 -0.70 -24.87
C GLY A 351 1.71 0.29 -23.71
N ALA A 352 1.39 1.56 -23.99
CA ALA A 352 1.18 2.58 -22.97
C ALA A 352 -0.10 2.34 -22.17
N VAL A 353 -1.20 1.97 -22.86
CA VAL A 353 -2.46 1.59 -22.21
C VAL A 353 -2.28 0.33 -21.37
N LEU A 354 -1.58 -0.68 -21.90
CA LEU A 354 -1.28 -1.90 -21.15
C LEU A 354 -0.43 -1.59 -19.91
N TRP A 355 0.67 -0.84 -20.07
CA TRP A 355 1.53 -0.42 -18.96
C TRP A 355 0.74 0.25 -17.84
N LYS A 356 -0.12 1.21 -18.20
CA LYS A 356 -0.99 1.93 -17.27
C LYS A 356 -1.89 0.98 -16.49
N LEU A 357 -2.51 0.01 -17.17
CA LEU A 357 -3.41 -0.96 -16.54
C LEU A 357 -2.65 -1.90 -15.60
N LEU A 358 -1.51 -2.46 -16.02
CA LEU A 358 -0.70 -3.34 -15.17
C LEU A 358 -0.21 -2.61 -13.91
N LYS A 359 0.27 -1.38 -14.09
CA LYS A 359 0.82 -0.58 -13.01
C LYS A 359 -0.25 -0.14 -12.01
N SER A 360 -1.34 0.44 -12.47
CA SER A 360 -2.44 0.88 -11.60
C SER A 360 -3.06 -0.31 -10.86
N SER A 361 -3.29 -1.43 -11.55
CA SER A 361 -3.86 -2.63 -10.93
C SER A 361 -2.96 -3.20 -9.81
N SER A 362 -1.65 -3.28 -10.05
CA SER A 362 -0.73 -3.79 -9.01
C SER A 362 -0.56 -2.82 -7.84
N HIS A 363 -0.61 -1.51 -8.07
CA HIS A 363 -0.60 -0.49 -7.03
C HIS A 363 -1.83 -0.59 -6.11
N GLU A 364 -3.03 -0.56 -6.69
CA GLU A 364 -4.27 -0.59 -5.90
C GLU A 364 -4.47 -1.93 -5.16
N LEU A 365 -4.05 -3.06 -5.76
CA LEU A 365 -4.08 -4.35 -5.05
C LEU A 365 -3.08 -4.39 -3.88
N CYS A 366 -1.93 -3.70 -3.98
CA CYS A 366 -1.03 -3.57 -2.85
C CYS A 366 -1.68 -2.80 -1.68
N HIS A 367 -2.48 -1.76 -1.96
CA HIS A 367 -3.27 -1.08 -0.93
C HIS A 367 -4.24 -2.05 -0.23
N LEU A 368 -4.89 -2.96 -0.96
CA LEU A 368 -5.78 -3.97 -0.36
C LEU A 368 -5.05 -5.01 0.50
N LEU A 369 -3.73 -5.14 0.35
CA LEU A 369 -2.85 -5.90 1.25
C LEU A 369 -2.28 -5.04 2.40
N GLY A 370 -2.80 -3.82 2.57
CA GLY A 370 -2.46 -2.88 3.63
C GLY A 370 -1.17 -2.09 3.40
N LEU A 371 -0.55 -2.15 2.22
CA LEU A 371 0.61 -1.32 1.92
C LEU A 371 0.16 0.13 1.75
N GLN A 372 0.72 1.05 2.54
CA GLN A 372 0.54 2.49 2.34
C GLN A 372 1.53 3.01 1.29
N HIS A 373 1.32 4.27 0.85
CA HIS A 373 2.29 4.96 0.01
C HIS A 373 3.70 4.90 0.62
N CYS A 374 4.69 4.69 -0.23
CA CYS A 374 6.08 4.54 0.12
C CYS A 374 6.83 5.83 -0.15
N THR A 375 7.64 6.25 0.79
CA THR A 375 8.52 7.43 0.68
C THR A 375 9.99 7.10 0.89
N PHE A 376 10.31 5.81 1.11
CA PHE A 376 11.67 5.36 1.39
C PHE A 376 12.54 5.36 0.13
N PHE A 377 11.99 4.89 -0.99
CA PHE A 377 12.69 4.66 -2.26
C PHE A 377 11.74 4.90 -3.42
N GLN A 378 12.29 5.08 -4.62
CA GLN A 378 11.53 4.88 -5.85
C GLN A 378 10.89 3.48 -5.81
N CYS A 379 9.57 3.44 -5.92
CA CYS A 379 8.75 2.27 -5.60
C CYS A 379 7.44 2.36 -6.36
N ALA A 380 6.88 1.21 -6.75
CA ALA A 380 5.53 1.14 -7.31
C ALA A 380 4.44 1.71 -6.39
N MET A 381 4.71 1.81 -5.08
CA MET A 381 3.81 2.41 -4.09
C MET A 381 4.09 3.88 -3.81
N ASN A 382 4.87 4.61 -4.62
CA ASN A 382 5.02 6.05 -4.39
C ASN A 382 3.68 6.77 -4.64
N GLU A 383 3.38 7.78 -3.83
CA GLU A 383 2.26 8.69 -4.09
C GLU A 383 2.56 9.51 -5.35
N SER A 384 1.51 9.91 -6.08
CA SER A 384 1.64 10.69 -7.30
C SER A 384 0.66 11.86 -7.30
N ALA A 385 1.14 13.05 -7.68
CA ALA A 385 0.30 14.24 -7.84
C ALA A 385 -0.33 14.34 -9.25
N SER A 386 0.05 13.45 -10.18
CA SER A 386 -0.48 13.41 -11.53
C SER A 386 -0.34 12.03 -12.17
N VAL A 387 -1.11 11.78 -13.24
CA VAL A 387 -1.01 10.56 -14.05
C VAL A 387 0.38 10.41 -14.67
N GLY A 388 0.96 11.50 -15.19
CA GLY A 388 2.31 11.45 -15.78
C GLY A 388 3.34 10.97 -14.77
N GLU A 389 3.34 11.56 -13.57
CA GLU A 389 4.18 11.12 -12.46
C GLU A 389 3.90 9.64 -12.11
N ALA A 390 2.62 9.28 -11.96
CA ALA A 390 2.22 7.90 -11.69
C ALA A 390 2.69 6.93 -12.76
N MET A 391 2.80 7.32 -14.03
CA MET A 391 3.29 6.46 -15.11
C MET A 391 4.82 6.38 -15.17
N ASP A 392 5.54 7.38 -14.67
CA ASP A 392 7.01 7.44 -14.66
C ASP A 392 7.67 6.76 -13.46
N GLN A 393 6.92 6.51 -12.39
CA GLN A 393 7.43 5.73 -11.26
C GLN A 393 7.81 4.28 -11.66
N PRO A 394 8.54 3.53 -10.84
CA PRO A 394 8.84 2.12 -11.13
C PRO A 394 7.59 1.23 -11.11
N LEU A 395 7.62 0.12 -11.86
CA LEU A 395 6.62 -0.97 -11.73
C LEU A 395 6.86 -1.85 -10.48
N PHE A 396 8.10 -1.87 -9.99
CA PHE A 396 8.52 -2.79 -8.93
C PHE A 396 8.60 -2.14 -7.55
N LEU A 397 8.42 -2.98 -6.53
CA LEU A 397 8.47 -2.57 -5.13
C LEU A 397 9.91 -2.42 -4.66
N CYS A 398 10.15 -1.41 -3.82
CA CYS A 398 11.41 -1.26 -3.09
C CYS A 398 11.58 -2.38 -2.03
N PRO A 399 12.76 -2.55 -1.42
CA PRO A 399 13.01 -3.64 -0.48
C PRO A 399 12.04 -3.63 0.73
N VAL A 400 11.60 -2.45 1.17
CA VAL A 400 10.64 -2.31 2.28
C VAL A 400 9.25 -2.81 1.89
N CYS A 401 8.73 -2.37 0.74
CA CYS A 401 7.40 -2.78 0.29
C CYS A 401 7.39 -4.23 -0.22
N LEU A 402 8.47 -4.67 -0.88
CA LEU A 402 8.64 -6.06 -1.29
C LEU A 402 8.66 -6.99 -0.08
N ARG A 403 9.29 -6.58 1.04
CA ARG A 403 9.29 -7.37 2.28
C ARG A 403 7.88 -7.57 2.85
N LYS A 404 7.03 -6.54 2.79
CA LYS A 404 5.61 -6.61 3.18
C LYS A 404 4.87 -7.59 2.27
N LEU A 405 4.99 -7.41 0.95
CA LEU A 405 4.34 -8.26 -0.04
C LEU A 405 4.79 -9.73 0.09
N GLN A 406 6.10 -9.97 0.25
CA GLN A 406 6.68 -11.29 0.44
C GLN A 406 6.12 -11.98 1.68
N LYS A 407 5.89 -11.23 2.78
CA LYS A 407 5.26 -11.78 3.98
C LYS A 407 3.76 -12.07 3.77
N ALA A 408 3.06 -11.24 3.02
CA ALA A 408 1.64 -11.40 2.74
C ALA A 408 1.36 -12.63 1.84
N CYS A 409 2.13 -12.77 0.77
CA CYS A 409 1.90 -13.78 -0.26
C CYS A 409 2.72 -15.07 -0.05
N GLY A 410 3.86 -15.00 0.64
CA GLY A 410 4.68 -16.17 0.96
C GLY A 410 5.57 -16.69 -0.17
N PHE A 411 5.86 -15.89 -1.20
CA PHE A 411 6.72 -16.29 -2.32
C PHE A 411 8.22 -16.25 -2.00
N ASP A 412 9.00 -16.98 -2.80
CA ASP A 412 10.43 -16.74 -2.97
C ASP A 412 10.67 -15.56 -3.93
N VAL A 413 11.60 -14.68 -3.55
CA VAL A 413 11.83 -13.43 -4.30
C VAL A 413 12.47 -13.69 -5.67
N LEU A 414 13.41 -14.62 -5.75
CA LEU A 414 14.11 -14.94 -6.99
C LEU A 414 13.16 -15.62 -7.97
N GLU A 415 12.40 -16.60 -7.50
CA GLU A 415 11.37 -17.27 -8.33
C GLU A 415 10.36 -16.26 -8.89
N ARG A 416 9.86 -15.35 -8.05
CA ARG A 416 8.95 -14.29 -8.49
C ARG A 416 9.58 -13.40 -9.57
N TYR A 417 10.84 -13.00 -9.42
CA TYR A 417 11.52 -12.16 -10.42
C TYR A 417 11.77 -12.90 -11.73
N LEU A 418 12.12 -14.18 -11.71
CA LEU A 418 12.26 -15.00 -12.91
C LEU A 418 10.93 -15.13 -13.66
N LEU A 419 9.81 -15.32 -12.94
CA LEU A 419 8.48 -15.37 -13.54
C LEU A 419 8.07 -14.01 -14.13
N LEU A 420 8.34 -12.91 -13.42
CA LEU A 420 8.07 -11.55 -13.92
C LEU A 420 8.90 -11.25 -15.18
N GLN A 421 10.18 -11.61 -15.18
CA GLN A 421 11.06 -11.44 -16.33
C GLN A 421 10.51 -12.19 -17.54
N LYS A 422 10.19 -13.48 -17.38
CA LYS A 422 9.61 -14.30 -18.45
C LYS A 422 8.31 -13.70 -19.00
N PHE A 423 7.41 -13.26 -18.12
CA PHE A 423 6.15 -12.63 -18.54
C PHE A 423 6.41 -11.35 -19.32
N LEU A 424 7.22 -10.44 -18.78
CA LEU A 424 7.48 -9.14 -19.39
C LEU A 424 8.29 -9.24 -20.69
N THR A 425 9.13 -10.27 -20.86
CA THR A 425 9.81 -10.53 -22.14
C THR A 425 8.76 -10.79 -23.24
N GLY A 426 7.77 -11.65 -22.96
CA GLY A 426 6.71 -11.93 -23.92
C GLY A 426 5.84 -10.70 -24.27
N VAL A 427 5.65 -9.78 -23.32
CA VAL A 427 4.98 -8.51 -23.56
C VAL A 427 5.86 -7.56 -24.39
N ALA A 428 7.12 -7.37 -23.99
CA ALA A 428 8.05 -6.44 -24.63
C ALA A 428 8.35 -6.81 -26.09
N ASP A 429 8.43 -8.12 -26.40
CA ASP A 429 8.65 -8.60 -27.77
C ASP A 429 7.50 -8.21 -28.73
N GLN A 430 6.29 -8.03 -28.20
CA GLN A 430 5.09 -7.69 -28.97
C GLN A 430 4.70 -6.22 -28.87
N MET A 431 5.26 -5.51 -27.89
CA MET A 431 5.03 -4.08 -27.65
C MET A 431 6.37 -3.33 -27.65
N PRO A 432 7.14 -3.36 -28.75
CA PRO A 432 8.51 -2.83 -28.78
C PRO A 432 8.58 -1.32 -28.58
N ASP A 433 7.51 -0.59 -28.91
CA ASP A 433 7.45 0.88 -28.82
C ASP A 433 7.33 1.40 -27.39
N GLU A 434 6.91 0.56 -26.43
CA GLU A 434 6.78 0.94 -25.02
C GLU A 434 8.08 0.64 -24.24
N ILE A 435 8.95 1.65 -24.20
CA ILE A 435 10.31 1.59 -23.62
C ILE A 435 10.31 1.12 -22.15
N LYS A 436 9.23 1.39 -21.41
CA LYS A 436 9.12 1.05 -19.98
C LYS A 436 9.19 -0.46 -19.72
N PHE A 437 8.77 -1.30 -20.66
CA PHE A 437 8.91 -2.75 -20.53
C PHE A 437 10.37 -3.20 -20.63
N GLN A 438 11.16 -2.64 -21.53
CA GLN A 438 12.59 -2.95 -21.65
C GLN A 438 13.39 -2.42 -20.45
N GLU A 439 13.01 -1.27 -19.90
CA GLU A 439 13.58 -0.77 -18.64
C GLU A 439 13.32 -1.73 -17.47
N CYS A 440 12.10 -2.27 -17.38
CA CYS A 440 11.76 -3.28 -16.38
C CYS A 440 12.59 -4.56 -16.54
N LEU A 441 12.79 -5.04 -17.76
CA LEU A 441 13.61 -6.23 -18.03
C LEU A 441 15.07 -6.01 -17.61
N LYS A 442 15.67 -4.88 -17.98
CA LYS A 442 17.03 -4.52 -17.56
C LYS A 442 17.15 -4.45 -16.03
N TRP A 443 16.15 -3.92 -15.35
CA TRP A 443 16.11 -3.88 -13.89
C TRP A 443 16.02 -5.28 -13.27
N LEU A 444 15.16 -6.15 -13.83
CA LEU A 444 15.00 -7.53 -13.39
C LEU A 444 16.27 -8.35 -13.60
N ASP A 445 16.94 -8.20 -14.75
CA ASP A 445 18.22 -8.87 -15.06
C ASP A 445 19.27 -8.57 -14.00
N LYS A 446 19.39 -7.29 -13.62
CA LYS A 446 20.30 -6.86 -12.56
C LYS A 446 19.93 -7.45 -11.19
N CYS A 447 18.64 -7.51 -10.86
CA CYS A 447 18.14 -8.14 -9.63
C CYS A 447 18.40 -9.64 -9.58
N ILE A 448 18.12 -10.36 -10.66
CA ILE A 448 18.32 -11.79 -10.76
C ILE A 448 19.82 -12.12 -10.68
N SER A 449 20.66 -11.38 -11.40
CA SER A 449 22.12 -11.52 -11.33
C SER A 449 22.64 -11.34 -9.91
N TYR A 450 22.19 -10.28 -9.22
CA TYR A 450 22.59 -10.02 -7.84
C TYR A 450 22.14 -11.10 -6.85
N LEU A 451 20.91 -11.61 -6.99
CA LEU A 451 20.36 -12.66 -6.13
C LEU A 451 21.04 -14.02 -6.33
N ASN A 452 21.59 -14.27 -7.53
CA ASN A 452 22.33 -15.48 -7.86
C ASN A 452 23.83 -15.40 -7.50
N SER A 453 24.37 -14.18 -7.33
CA SER A 453 25.73 -13.95 -6.81
C SER A 453 25.82 -14.17 -5.32
#